data_AF-A0A150J5I9-F1
#
_entry.id   AF-A0A150J5I9-F1
#
_cell.length_a   1.000
_cell.length_b   1.000
_cell.length_c   1.000
_cell.angle_alpha   90.00
_cell.angle_beta   90.00
_cell.angle_gamma   90.00
#
_symmetry.space_group_name_H-M   'P 1'
#
loop_
_entity.id
_entity.type
_entity.pdbx_description
1 polymer ?
#
loop_
_entity_poly.entity_id
_entity_poly.type
_entity_poly.pdbx_seq_one_letter_code
_entity_poly.pdbx_strand_id
1 'polypeptide(L)'
;MKENLLESAKKLNQPPLEYSEEFNQKKDKLASELSRRMSSREDIEKLVGKGNIGMMEDNSRNLSRFMGSLFLNYNPEVFVETMLWVFKSYRAHGFQLAFWSANVDTYAEIMKEELSPEAYKYLYPFFEWIIVNIPLFSKLTDK
;
A
#
# COMPACT_ATOMS: atom_id res chain seq x y z
N MET A 1 1.57 17.49 12.34
CA MET A 1 1.57 17.00 10.94
C MET A 1 1.37 15.50 10.88
N LYS A 2 2.17 14.71 11.62
CA LYS A 2 1.92 13.28 11.82
C LYS A 2 0.62 13.02 12.58
N GLU A 3 0.26 13.90 13.51
CA GLU A 3 -1.02 13.87 14.23
C GLU A 3 -2.21 13.92 13.27
N ASN A 4 -2.12 14.68 12.17
CA ASN A 4 -3.19 14.74 11.17
C ASN A 4 -3.38 13.40 10.44
N LEU A 5 -2.28 12.68 10.17
CA LEU A 5 -2.34 11.31 9.64
C LEU A 5 -3.03 10.40 10.65
N LEU A 6 -2.61 10.44 11.92
CA LEU A 6 -3.19 9.59 12.95
C LEU A 6 -4.68 9.87 13.16
N GLU A 7 -5.09 11.14 13.24
CA GLU A 7 -6.49 11.53 13.43
C GLU A 7 -7.37 11.19 12.22
N SER A 8 -6.84 11.21 11.00
CA SER A 8 -7.59 10.76 9.82
C SER A 8 -7.63 9.23 9.70
N ALA A 9 -6.55 8.53 10.05
CA ALA A 9 -6.50 7.06 10.08
C ALA A 9 -7.48 6.49 11.12
N LYS A 10 -7.65 7.15 12.28
CA LYS A 10 -8.65 6.77 13.30
C LYS A 10 -10.10 6.77 12.79
N LYS A 11 -10.37 7.43 11.65
CA LYS A 11 -11.71 7.46 11.03
C LYS A 11 -11.96 6.28 10.09
N LEU A 12 -10.92 5.50 9.76
CA LEU A 12 -11.10 4.25 9.02
C LEU A 12 -11.73 3.21 9.93
N ASN A 13 -12.64 2.43 9.37
CA ASN A 13 -13.31 1.37 10.09
C ASN A 13 -12.58 0.05 9.84
N GLN A 14 -12.45 -0.77 10.90
CA GLN A 14 -12.02 -2.14 10.72
C GLN A 14 -12.97 -2.85 9.75
N PRO A 15 -12.47 -3.49 8.68
CA PRO A 15 -13.32 -4.22 7.76
C PRO A 15 -14.02 -5.40 8.45
N PRO A 16 -15.23 -5.79 8.01
CA PRO A 16 -15.86 -7.04 8.45
C PRO A 16 -14.95 -8.25 8.23
N LEU A 17 -14.98 -9.20 9.18
CA LEU A 17 -14.07 -10.35 9.20
C LEU A 17 -14.10 -11.15 7.88
N GLU A 18 -15.28 -11.38 7.31
CA GLU A 18 -15.46 -12.13 6.06
C GLU A 18 -14.67 -11.52 4.89
N TYR A 19 -14.61 -10.19 4.79
CA TYR A 19 -13.90 -9.49 3.71
C TYR A 19 -12.39 -9.41 3.99
N SER A 20 -12.01 -9.30 5.26
CA SER A 20 -10.61 -9.43 5.68
C SER A 20 -10.07 -10.83 5.39
N GLU A 21 -10.89 -11.87 5.56
CA GLU A 21 -10.56 -13.25 5.22
C GLU A 21 -10.46 -13.45 3.71
N GLU A 22 -11.41 -12.92 2.92
CA GLU A 22 -11.33 -12.96 1.45
C GLU A 22 -10.02 -12.36 0.95
N PHE A 23 -9.65 -11.18 1.46
CA PHE A 23 -8.37 -10.56 1.13
C PHE A 23 -7.20 -11.46 1.52
N ASN A 24 -7.21 -12.04 2.72
CA ASN A 24 -6.12 -12.90 3.19
C ASN A 24 -5.97 -14.19 2.37
N GLN A 25 -7.07 -14.74 1.84
CA GLN A 25 -7.03 -15.89 0.93
C GLN A 25 -6.42 -15.53 -0.42
N LYS A 26 -6.57 -14.28 -0.88
CA LYS A 26 -6.11 -13.81 -2.19
C LYS A 26 -4.80 -13.01 -2.15
N LYS A 27 -4.31 -12.62 -0.98
CA LYS A 27 -3.18 -11.67 -0.82
C LYS A 27 -1.93 -12.01 -1.62
N ASP A 28 -1.56 -13.29 -1.71
CA ASP A 28 -0.37 -13.70 -2.46
C ASP A 28 -0.59 -13.57 -3.97
N LYS A 29 -1.81 -13.82 -4.46
CA LYS A 29 -2.21 -13.55 -5.86
C LYS A 29 -2.16 -12.06 -6.15
N LEU A 30 -2.74 -11.23 -5.27
CA LEU A 30 -2.75 -9.77 -5.42
C LEU A 30 -1.31 -9.21 -5.47
N ALA A 31 -0.42 -9.66 -4.57
CA ALA A 31 0.98 -9.24 -4.53
C ALA A 31 1.75 -9.62 -5.80
N SER A 32 1.50 -10.84 -6.31
CA SER A 32 2.14 -11.35 -7.52
C SER A 32 1.69 -10.57 -8.74
N GLU A 33 0.41 -10.23 -8.83
CA GLU A 33 -0.14 -9.43 -9.91
C GLU A 33 0.37 -7.98 -9.86
N LEU A 34 0.49 -7.38 -8.68
CA LEU A 34 1.10 -6.05 -8.52
C LEU A 34 2.54 -6.04 -9.00
N SER A 35 3.33 -7.04 -8.58
CA SER A 35 4.71 -7.23 -9.02
C SER A 35 4.78 -7.35 -10.53
N ARG A 36 3.93 -8.19 -11.14
CA ARG A 36 3.88 -8.38 -12.59
C ARG A 36 3.56 -7.08 -13.33
N ARG A 37 2.51 -6.35 -12.92
CA ARG A 37 2.10 -5.09 -13.58
C ARG A 37 3.16 -4.02 -13.44
N MET A 38 3.74 -3.85 -12.25
CA MET A 38 4.77 -2.84 -12.01
C MET A 38 6.09 -3.16 -12.72
N SER A 39 6.57 -4.41 -12.65
CA SER A 39 7.80 -4.85 -13.35
C SER A 39 7.68 -4.76 -14.87
N SER A 40 6.45 -4.74 -15.41
CA SER A 40 6.19 -4.61 -16.85
C SER A 40 6.12 -3.15 -17.34
N ARG A 41 6.26 -2.15 -16.45
CA ARG A 41 6.25 -0.74 -16.86
C ARG A 41 7.57 -0.35 -17.52
N GLU A 42 7.49 0.39 -18.63
CA GLU A 42 8.68 0.91 -19.33
C GLU A 42 9.53 1.87 -18.47
N ASP A 43 8.88 2.58 -17.54
CA ASP A 43 9.53 3.55 -16.66
C ASP A 43 9.97 2.96 -15.31
N ILE A 44 9.88 1.64 -15.10
CA ILE A 44 10.01 1.06 -13.76
C ILE A 44 11.35 1.36 -13.09
N GLU A 45 12.47 1.25 -13.81
CA GLU A 45 13.78 1.57 -13.25
C GLU A 45 13.92 3.05 -12.87
N LYS A 46 13.19 3.95 -13.54
CA LYS A 46 13.14 5.38 -13.15
C LYS A 46 12.35 5.57 -11.87
N LEU A 47 11.32 4.75 -11.64
CA LEU A 47 10.48 4.81 -10.45
C LEU A 47 11.15 4.20 -9.21
N VAL A 48 11.81 3.06 -9.36
CA VAL A 48 12.37 2.31 -8.21
C VAL A 48 13.87 2.52 -8.01
N GLY A 49 14.56 3.06 -9.01
CA GLY A 49 16.02 3.12 -9.06
C GLY A 49 16.63 1.87 -9.70
N LYS A 50 17.77 2.03 -10.36
CA LYS A 50 18.44 0.94 -11.10
C LYS A 50 18.77 -0.23 -10.17
N GLY A 51 18.38 -1.45 -10.56
CA GLY A 51 18.64 -2.66 -9.79
C GLY A 51 17.68 -2.95 -8.62
N ASN A 52 16.66 -2.12 -8.41
CA ASN A 52 15.73 -2.27 -7.27
C ASN A 52 14.43 -3.02 -7.58
N ILE A 53 14.30 -3.63 -8.77
CA ILE A 53 13.08 -4.38 -9.14
C ILE A 53 12.78 -5.50 -8.13
N GLY A 54 13.77 -6.28 -7.71
CA GLY A 54 13.58 -7.32 -6.70
C GLY A 54 13.06 -6.77 -5.37
N MET A 55 13.59 -5.63 -4.92
CA MET A 55 13.12 -4.94 -3.71
C MET A 55 11.68 -4.43 -3.85
N MET A 56 11.28 -4.00 -5.04
CA MET A 56 9.90 -3.64 -5.32
C MET A 56 8.95 -4.86 -5.26
N GLU A 57 9.37 -6.01 -5.77
CA GLU A 57 8.56 -7.23 -5.67
C GLU A 57 8.43 -7.70 -4.21
N ASP A 58 9.51 -7.56 -3.42
CA ASP A 58 9.46 -7.75 -1.96
C ASP A 58 8.48 -6.77 -1.30
N ASN A 59 8.49 -5.50 -1.72
CA ASN A 59 7.54 -4.49 -1.24
C ASN A 59 6.10 -4.89 -1.50
N SER A 60 5.77 -5.36 -2.70
CA SER A 60 4.43 -5.84 -3.05
C SER A 60 3.98 -6.97 -2.11
N ARG A 61 4.84 -7.95 -1.83
CA ARG A 61 4.52 -9.05 -0.90
C ARG A 61 4.36 -8.55 0.53
N ASN A 62 5.20 -7.63 0.96
CA ASN A 62 5.15 -7.06 2.31
C ASN A 62 3.89 -6.20 2.50
N LEU A 63 3.51 -5.40 1.51
CA LEU A 63 2.27 -4.63 1.49
C LEU A 63 1.07 -5.55 1.69
N SER A 64 0.92 -6.59 0.84
CA SER A 64 -0.21 -7.51 0.94
C SER A 64 -0.28 -8.27 2.27
N ARG A 65 0.87 -8.68 2.83
CA ARG A 65 0.92 -9.31 4.16
C ARG A 65 0.52 -8.35 5.26
N PHE A 66 1.10 -7.15 5.26
CA PHE A 66 0.82 -6.12 6.25
C PHE A 66 -0.65 -5.72 6.24
N MET A 67 -1.21 -5.40 5.07
CA MET A 67 -2.62 -5.05 4.94
C MET A 67 -3.53 -6.21 5.37
N GLY A 68 -3.17 -7.46 5.03
CA GLY A 68 -3.93 -8.63 5.47
C GLY A 68 -4.00 -8.78 7.00
N SER A 69 -2.89 -8.55 7.69
CA SER A 69 -2.86 -8.52 9.17
C SER A 69 -3.61 -7.32 9.74
N LEU A 70 -3.46 -6.15 9.11
CA LEU A 70 -4.10 -4.90 9.52
C LEU A 70 -5.63 -4.98 9.42
N PHE A 71 -6.17 -5.63 8.39
CA PHE A 71 -7.61 -5.80 8.22
C PHE A 71 -8.26 -6.73 9.24
N LEU A 72 -7.48 -7.66 9.82
CA LEU A 72 -7.97 -8.54 10.89
C LEU A 72 -7.97 -7.84 12.26
N ASN A 73 -6.99 -6.98 12.51
CA ASN A 73 -6.83 -6.27 13.78
C ASN A 73 -6.36 -4.84 13.52
N TYR A 74 -7.32 -3.95 13.22
CA TYR A 74 -6.95 -2.61 12.80
C TYR A 74 -6.41 -1.79 13.97
N ASN A 75 -5.19 -1.29 13.82
CA ASN A 75 -4.61 -0.30 14.71
C ASN A 75 -4.10 0.89 13.88
N PRO A 76 -4.67 2.11 14.08
CA PRO A 76 -4.31 3.27 13.29
C PRO A 76 -2.87 3.75 13.54
N GLU A 77 -2.34 3.58 14.76
CA GLU A 77 -0.96 3.96 15.08
C GLU A 77 0.01 3.06 14.32
N VAL A 78 -0.19 1.75 14.38
CA VAL A 78 0.61 0.77 13.61
C VAL A 78 0.53 1.07 12.12
N PHE A 79 -0.64 1.43 11.60
CA PHE A 79 -0.81 1.79 10.19
C PHE A 79 0.01 3.02 9.81
N VAL A 80 -0.14 4.13 10.55
CA VAL A 80 0.56 5.38 10.25
C VAL A 80 2.07 5.23 10.39
N GLU A 81 2.56 4.59 11.46
CA GLU A 81 4.00 4.39 11.66
C GLU A 81 4.61 3.52 10.55
N THR A 82 3.90 2.45 10.15
CA THR A 82 4.38 1.55 9.10
C THR A 82 4.45 2.28 7.76
N MET A 83 3.43 3.07 7.40
CA MET A 83 3.47 3.85 6.15
C MET A 83 4.61 4.88 6.15
N LEU A 84 4.80 5.62 7.25
CA LEU A 84 5.93 6.54 7.37
C LEU A 84 7.28 5.84 7.23
N TRP A 85 7.44 4.67 7.87
CA TRP A 85 8.65 3.87 7.76
C TRP A 85 8.90 3.35 6.34
N VAL A 86 7.85 2.89 5.64
CA VAL A 86 7.94 2.44 4.25
C VAL A 86 8.41 3.57 3.34
N PHE A 87 7.76 4.74 3.38
CA PHE A 87 8.13 5.89 2.54
C PHE A 87 9.58 6.32 2.80
N LYS A 88 10.00 6.38 4.06
CA LYS A 88 11.37 6.74 4.44
C LYS A 88 12.39 5.72 3.93
N SER A 89 12.13 4.42 4.16
CA SER A 89 13.10 3.36 3.87
C SER A 89 13.33 3.19 2.37
N TYR A 90 12.27 3.14 1.59
CA TYR A 90 12.38 2.93 0.14
C TYR A 90 12.94 4.15 -0.59
N ARG A 91 12.64 5.36 -0.10
CA ARG A 91 13.31 6.59 -0.59
C ARG A 91 14.82 6.52 -0.41
N ALA A 92 15.30 6.04 0.74
CA ALA A 92 16.73 5.85 0.99
C ALA A 92 17.39 4.85 0.02
N HIS A 93 16.60 3.96 -0.59
CA HIS A 93 17.04 3.04 -1.64
C HIS A 93 16.90 3.58 -3.06
N GLY A 94 16.38 4.81 -3.25
CA GLY A 94 16.28 5.45 -4.56
C GLY A 94 14.89 5.39 -5.21
N PHE A 95 13.87 4.91 -4.50
CA PHE A 95 12.49 4.96 -4.98
C PHE A 95 12.00 6.42 -5.05
N GLN A 96 11.37 6.77 -6.17
CA GLN A 96 10.86 8.10 -6.47
C GLN A 96 9.45 8.29 -5.92
N LEU A 97 9.04 9.53 -5.63
CA LEU A 97 7.69 9.81 -5.14
C LEU A 97 6.59 9.28 -6.08
N ALA A 98 6.81 9.38 -7.39
CA ALA A 98 5.86 8.90 -8.41
C ALA A 98 5.64 7.38 -8.37
N PHE A 99 6.58 6.61 -7.79
CA PHE A 99 6.39 5.18 -7.58
C PHE A 99 5.17 4.91 -6.70
N TRP A 100 4.97 5.68 -5.63
CA TRP A 100 3.91 5.42 -4.65
C TRP A 100 2.52 5.58 -5.26
N SER A 101 2.30 6.62 -6.03
CA SER A 101 1.05 6.79 -6.77
C SER A 101 0.83 5.62 -7.73
N ALA A 102 1.82 5.33 -8.58
CA ALA A 102 1.72 4.23 -9.54
C ALA A 102 1.47 2.86 -8.87
N ASN A 103 2.15 2.57 -7.76
CA ASN A 103 2.06 1.30 -7.06
C ASN A 103 0.70 1.14 -6.34
N VAL A 104 0.29 2.13 -5.56
CA VAL A 104 -0.94 2.05 -4.76
C VAL A 104 -2.18 2.10 -5.64
N ASP A 105 -2.19 2.93 -6.68
CA ASP A 105 -3.29 2.99 -7.67
C ASP A 105 -3.42 1.64 -8.41
N THR A 106 -2.29 1.07 -8.86
CA THR A 106 -2.27 -0.24 -9.52
C THR A 106 -2.82 -1.32 -8.59
N TYR A 107 -2.47 -1.28 -7.30
CA TYR A 107 -2.93 -2.28 -6.35
C TYR A 107 -4.42 -2.15 -6.04
N ALA A 108 -4.94 -0.93 -5.95
CA ALA A 108 -6.37 -0.68 -5.81
C ALA A 108 -7.17 -1.22 -7.00
N GLU A 109 -6.71 -1.02 -8.24
CA GLU A 109 -7.37 -1.59 -9.42
C GLU A 109 -7.31 -3.13 -9.44
N ILE A 110 -6.16 -3.73 -9.08
CA ILE A 110 -6.07 -5.19 -8.94
C ILE A 110 -7.09 -5.71 -7.91
N MET A 111 -7.22 -5.05 -6.77
CA MET A 111 -8.21 -5.43 -5.76
C MET A 111 -9.63 -5.35 -6.28
N LYS A 112 -9.95 -4.31 -7.08
CA LYS A 112 -11.28 -4.15 -7.68
C LYS A 112 -11.61 -5.25 -8.67
N GLU A 113 -10.62 -5.73 -9.41
CA GLU A 113 -10.76 -6.82 -10.38
C GLU A 113 -10.87 -8.20 -9.71
N GLU A 114 -10.14 -8.40 -8.60
CA GLU A 114 -9.90 -9.72 -8.02
C GLU A 114 -10.74 -10.03 -6.78
N LEU A 115 -11.26 -9.01 -6.08
CA LEU A 115 -12.09 -9.16 -4.90
C LEU A 115 -13.58 -9.08 -5.25
N SER A 116 -14.43 -9.58 -4.36
CA SER A 116 -15.86 -9.29 -4.43
C SER A 116 -16.09 -7.76 -4.37
N PRO A 117 -17.15 -7.25 -5.01
CA PRO A 117 -17.51 -5.84 -4.91
C PRO A 117 -17.65 -5.36 -3.46
N GLU A 118 -18.17 -6.21 -2.57
CA GLU A 118 -18.32 -5.94 -1.15
C GLU A 118 -16.98 -5.87 -0.44
N ALA A 119 -16.09 -6.83 -0.65
CA ALA A 119 -14.74 -6.78 -0.08
C ALA A 119 -13.99 -5.54 -0.56
N TYR A 120 -14.02 -5.26 -1.86
CA TYR A 120 -13.40 -4.04 -2.40
C TYR A 120 -13.95 -2.78 -1.73
N LYS A 121 -15.28 -2.67 -1.59
CA LYS A 121 -15.95 -1.54 -0.93
C LYS A 121 -15.44 -1.30 0.50
N TYR A 122 -15.24 -2.34 1.29
CA TYR A 122 -14.79 -2.20 2.68
C TYR A 122 -13.27 -2.00 2.82
N LEU A 123 -12.47 -2.51 1.87
CA LEU A 123 -11.01 -2.48 1.95
C LEU A 123 -10.38 -1.29 1.23
N TYR A 124 -10.98 -0.83 0.13
CA TYR A 124 -10.51 0.32 -0.65
C TYR A 124 -10.27 1.60 0.15
N PRO A 125 -11.08 1.97 1.17
CA PRO A 125 -10.85 3.19 1.95
C PRO A 125 -9.44 3.30 2.57
N PHE A 126 -8.79 2.17 2.86
CA PHE A 126 -7.40 2.18 3.36
C PHE A 126 -6.41 2.61 2.27
N PHE A 127 -6.61 2.16 1.03
CA PHE A 127 -5.76 2.52 -0.10
C PHE A 127 -6.02 3.94 -0.57
N GLU A 128 -7.29 4.35 -0.62
CA GLU A 128 -7.68 5.75 -0.84
C GLU A 128 -7.02 6.66 0.20
N TRP A 129 -7.04 6.27 1.48
CA TRP A 129 -6.37 7.03 2.54
C TRP A 129 -4.86 7.14 2.31
N ILE A 130 -4.19 6.09 1.83
CA ILE A 130 -2.77 6.16 1.47
C ILE A 130 -2.58 7.17 0.32
N ILE A 131 -3.34 7.03 -0.77
CA ILE A 131 -3.25 7.87 -1.98
C ILE A 131 -3.38 9.35 -1.64
N VAL A 132 -4.43 9.71 -0.90
CA VAL A 132 -4.71 11.10 -0.48
C VAL A 132 -3.57 11.67 0.37
N ASN A 133 -2.90 10.83 1.15
CA ASN A 133 -1.85 11.24 2.08
C ASN A 133 -0.42 11.12 1.53
N ILE A 134 -0.20 10.65 0.29
CA ILE A 134 1.13 10.58 -0.36
C ILE A 134 1.94 11.88 -0.19
N PRO A 135 1.39 13.09 -0.45
CA PRO A 135 2.15 14.33 -0.30
C PRO A 135 2.60 14.58 1.15
N LEU A 136 1.79 14.18 2.13
CA LEU A 136 2.09 14.35 3.55
C LEU A 136 3.14 13.34 4.02
N PHE A 137 3.08 12.08 3.54
CA PHE A 137 4.14 11.11 3.80
C PHE A 137 5.48 11.61 3.28
N SER A 138 5.55 12.07 2.03
CA SER A 138 6.78 12.65 1.46
C SER A 138 7.32 13.77 2.35
N LYS A 139 6.49 14.78 2.64
CA LYS A 139 6.92 15.92 3.46
C LYS A 139 7.44 15.54 4.85
N LEU A 140 6.90 14.49 5.46
CA LEU A 140 7.31 14.04 6.79
C LEU A 140 8.57 13.16 6.78
N THR A 141 8.85 12.49 5.65
CA THR A 141 10.00 11.61 5.48
C THR A 141 11.15 12.24 4.69
N ASP A 142 10.96 13.45 4.16
CA ASP A 142 11.92 14.19 3.34
C ASP A 142 13.14 14.76 4.10
N LYS A 143 13.45 14.27 5.30
CA LYS A 143 14.56 14.74 6.15
C LYS A 143 15.83 13.92 5.98
#